data_AF-A0A355RMK6-F1
#
_entry.id   AF-A0A355RMK6-F1
#
_cell.length_a   1.000
_cell.length_b   1.000
_cell.length_c   1.000
_cell.angle_alpha   90.00
_cell.angle_beta   90.00
_cell.angle_gamma   90.00
#
_symmetry.space_group_name_H-M   'P 1'
#
loop_
_entity.id
_entity.type
_entity.pdbx_description
1 polymer ?
#
loop_
_entity_poly.entity_id
_entity_poly.type
_entity_poly.pdbx_seq_one_letter_code
_entity_poly.pdbx_strand_id
1 'polypeptide(L)'
;EAHLGKDILGGKGNGLAEMTAAGINIPQGFTITTEACNLYYESGKKIPDFVWDDIVAHVHQVEKIDNKAFGGGKGVPLLVSVRSG
;
A
#
# COMPACT_ATOMS: atom_id res chain seq x y z
N GLU A 1 8.30 4.46 15.55
CA GLU A 1 8.66 4.59 14.12
C GLU A 1 8.19 5.95 13.64
N ALA A 2 8.91 6.60 12.73
CA ALA A 2 8.50 7.91 12.24
C ALA A 2 7.18 7.77 11.46
N HIS A 3 6.11 8.38 11.96
CA HIS A 3 4.89 8.52 11.18
C HIS A 3 5.21 9.38 9.95
N LEU A 4 5.25 8.75 8.78
CA LEU A 4 5.33 9.47 7.51
C LEU A 4 4.14 10.44 7.44
N GLY A 5 4.42 11.71 7.20
CA GLY A 5 3.40 12.76 7.23
C GLY A 5 2.46 12.74 6.02
N LYS A 6 1.42 13.57 6.09
CA LYS A 6 0.45 13.81 5.00
C LYS A 6 1.08 14.13 3.66
N ASP A 7 2.25 14.77 3.66
CA ASP A 7 2.96 15.13 2.42
C ASP A 7 3.48 13.89 1.67
N ILE A 8 3.79 12.80 2.39
CA ILE A 8 4.30 11.54 1.81
C ILE A 8 3.19 10.52 1.59
N LEU A 9 2.23 10.41 2.50
CA LEU A 9 1.17 9.40 2.44
C LEU A 9 -0.15 9.89 1.81
N GLY A 10 -0.26 11.18 1.53
CA GLY A 10 -1.55 11.80 1.22
C GLY A 10 -2.48 11.85 2.44
N GLY A 11 -3.65 12.47 2.24
CA GLY A 11 -4.60 12.70 3.34
C GLY A 11 -5.23 11.40 3.85
N LYS A 12 -5.57 10.48 2.93
CA LYS A 12 -6.20 9.20 3.29
C LYS A 12 -5.18 8.19 3.85
N GLY A 13 -4.01 8.08 3.24
CA GLY A 13 -2.95 7.18 3.71
C GLY A 13 -2.51 7.53 5.13
N ASN A 14 -2.29 8.84 5.40
CA ASN A 14 -1.98 9.31 6.75
C ASN A 14 -3.11 9.01 7.75
N GLY A 15 -4.37 9.21 7.37
CA GLY A 15 -5.51 8.88 8.23
C GLY A 15 -5.59 7.38 8.56
N LEU A 16 -5.34 6.50 7.59
CA LEU A 16 -5.29 5.04 7.82
C LEU A 16 -4.12 4.65 8.75
N ALA A 17 -2.97 5.29 8.59
CA ALA A 17 -1.81 5.08 9.44
C ALA A 17 -2.09 5.52 10.89
N GLU A 18 -2.72 6.69 11.08
CA GLU A 18 -3.14 7.18 12.40
C GLU A 18 -4.16 6.25 13.07
N MET A 19 -5.18 5.77 12.32
CA MET A 19 -6.15 4.80 12.82
C MET A 19 -5.49 3.50 13.27
N THR A 20 -4.55 2.98 12.47
CA THR A 20 -3.79 1.77 12.79
C THR A 20 -2.93 1.98 14.04
N ALA A 21 -2.23 3.10 14.14
CA ALA A 21 -1.40 3.46 15.29
C ALA A 21 -2.21 3.65 16.57
N ALA A 22 -3.45 4.13 16.45
CA ALA A 22 -4.41 4.23 17.54
C ALA A 22 -5.03 2.88 17.96
N GLY A 23 -4.67 1.77 17.29
CA GLY A 23 -5.17 0.43 17.58
C GLY A 23 -6.60 0.18 17.10
N ILE A 24 -7.11 1.02 16.19
CA ILE A 24 -8.44 0.82 15.60
C ILE A 24 -8.35 -0.38 14.64
N ASN A 25 -9.25 -1.34 14.81
CA ASN A 25 -9.32 -2.50 13.94
C ASN A 25 -9.87 -2.10 12.56
N ILE A 26 -8.96 -1.85 11.62
CA ILE A 26 -9.27 -1.57 10.21
C ILE A 26 -8.66 -2.66 9.31
N PRO A 27 -9.25 -2.91 8.12
CA PRO A 27 -8.65 -3.82 7.14
C PRO A 27 -7.21 -3.40 6.80
N GLN A 28 -6.32 -4.39 6.74
CA GLN A 28 -4.90 -4.16 6.49
C GLN A 28 -4.63 -3.81 5.02
N GLY A 29 -3.59 -3.03 4.80
CA GLY A 29 -3.19 -2.55 3.49
C GLY A 29 -1.93 -1.70 3.58
N PHE A 30 -1.56 -1.06 2.47
CA PHE A 30 -0.40 -0.18 2.39
C PHE A 30 -0.70 1.04 1.52
N THR A 31 0.11 2.07 1.66
CA THR A 31 0.03 3.31 0.88
C THR A 31 1.24 3.43 -0.03
N ILE A 32 1.03 3.68 -1.31
CA ILE A 32 2.08 4.06 -2.24
C ILE A 32 2.30 5.57 -2.08
N THR A 33 3.52 5.99 -1.82
CA THR A 33 3.83 7.38 -1.46
C THR A 33 3.58 8.36 -2.62
N THR A 34 3.41 9.64 -2.27
CA THR A 34 3.37 10.74 -3.24
C THR A 34 4.67 10.84 -4.04
N GLU A 35 5.81 10.50 -3.44
CA GLU A 35 7.10 10.46 -4.12
C GLU A 35 7.12 9.40 -5.23
N ALA A 36 6.58 8.20 -4.99
CA ALA A 36 6.46 7.19 -6.04
C ALA A 36 5.60 7.67 -7.23
N CYS A 37 4.60 8.53 -6.97
CA CYS A 37 3.83 9.19 -8.02
C CYS A 37 4.69 10.18 -8.82
N ASN A 38 5.52 10.99 -8.16
CA ASN A 38 6.46 11.89 -8.84
C ASN A 38 7.46 11.10 -9.70
N LEU A 39 8.05 10.04 -9.15
CA LEU A 39 8.97 9.16 -9.89
C LEU A 39 8.33 8.57 -11.14
N TYR A 40 7.04 8.19 -11.09
CA TYR A 40 6.32 7.70 -12.26
C TYR A 40 6.28 8.75 -13.38
N TYR A 41 6.02 10.03 -13.06
CA TYR A 41 6.02 11.10 -14.05
C TYR A 41 7.42 11.42 -14.58
N GLU A 42 8.42 11.48 -13.70
CA GLU A 42 9.83 11.71 -14.06
C GLU A 42 10.39 10.58 -14.93
N SER A 43 9.91 9.35 -14.74
CA SER A 43 10.27 8.16 -15.51
C SER A 43 9.48 8.02 -16.82
N GLY A 44 8.81 9.08 -17.27
CA GLY A 44 8.05 9.08 -18.52
C GLY A 44 6.77 8.24 -18.45
N LYS A 45 6.06 8.32 -17.33
CA LYS A 45 4.84 7.55 -17.04
C LYS A 45 5.07 6.04 -17.03
N LYS A 46 6.21 5.63 -16.47
CA LYS A 46 6.56 4.23 -16.23
C LYS A 46 6.88 4.05 -14.75
N ILE A 47 6.44 2.94 -14.18
CA ILE A 47 6.78 2.58 -12.80
C ILE A 47 8.18 1.97 -12.84
N PRO A 48 9.16 2.50 -12.08
CA PRO A 48 10.48 1.87 -11.97
C PRO A 48 10.36 0.47 -11.35
N ASP A 49 11.21 -0.46 -11.80
CA ASP A 49 11.15 -1.87 -11.37
C ASP A 49 11.21 -2.02 -9.85
N PHE A 50 12.06 -1.25 -9.17
CA PHE A 50 12.18 -1.31 -7.71
C PHE A 50 10.90 -0.87 -6.99
N VAL A 51 10.11 0.05 -7.55
CA VAL A 51 8.82 0.47 -6.99
C VAL A 51 7.80 -0.66 -7.18
N TRP A 52 7.83 -1.31 -8.33
CA TRP A 52 6.96 -2.46 -8.61
C TRP A 52 7.26 -3.63 -7.68
N ASP A 53 8.54 -3.97 -7.49
CA ASP A 53 8.98 -5.02 -6.58
C ASP A 53 8.53 -4.76 -5.15
N ASP A 54 8.59 -3.49 -4.71
CA ASP A 54 8.14 -3.09 -3.37
C ASP A 54 6.61 -3.20 -3.21
N ILE A 55 5.84 -2.83 -4.24
CA ILE A 55 4.38 -3.04 -4.27
C ILE A 55 4.05 -4.54 -4.15
N VAL A 56 4.72 -5.39 -4.93
CA VAL A 56 4.51 -6.85 -4.90
C VAL A 56 4.88 -7.42 -3.53
N ALA A 57 5.99 -6.97 -2.94
CA ALA A 57 6.39 -7.38 -1.59
C ALA A 57 5.33 -7.04 -0.54
N HIS A 58 4.74 -5.85 -0.60
CA HIS A 58 3.69 -5.44 0.34
C HIS A 58 2.35 -6.17 0.09
N VAL A 59 2.00 -6.52 -1.15
CA VAL A 59 0.86 -7.41 -1.43
C VAL A 59 1.07 -8.75 -0.71
N HIS A 60 2.26 -9.34 -0.81
CA HIS A 60 2.58 -10.60 -0.12
C HIS A 60 2.57 -10.48 1.41
N GLN A 61 2.83 -9.29 1.97
CA GLN A 61 2.66 -9.05 3.40
C GLN A 61 1.18 -9.06 3.79
N VAL A 62 0.32 -8.38 3.01
CA VAL A 62 -1.14 -8.39 3.26
C VAL A 62 -1.68 -9.82 3.18
N GLU A 63 -1.29 -10.61 2.18
CA GLU A 63 -1.65 -12.03 2.07
C GLU A 63 -1.34 -12.82 3.34
N LYS A 64 -0.14 -12.63 3.91
CA LYS A 64 0.30 -13.30 5.14
C LYS A 64 -0.51 -12.87 6.36
N ILE A 65 -0.81 -11.58 6.48
CA ILE A 65 -1.58 -11.04 7.61
C ILE A 65 -3.03 -11.54 7.57
N ASP A 66 -3.63 -11.54 6.39
CA ASP A 66 -5.04 -11.92 6.18
C ASP A 66 -5.25 -13.43 5.97
N ASN A 67 -4.18 -14.20 5.81
CA ASN A 67 -4.19 -15.62 5.43
C ASN A 67 -5.04 -15.89 4.17
N LYS A 68 -4.80 -15.08 3.13
CA LYS A 68 -5.52 -15.12 1.83
C LYS A 68 -4.52 -15.01 0.67
N ALA A 69 -4.96 -15.39 -0.53
CA ALA A 69 -4.13 -15.37 -1.73
C ALA A 69 -4.68 -14.38 -2.78
N PHE A 70 -3.84 -13.46 -3.22
CA PHE A 70 -4.11 -12.52 -4.31
C PHE A 70 -3.95 -13.20 -5.67
N GLY A 71 -4.70 -12.75 -6.68
CA GLY A 71 -4.48 -13.19 -8.06
C GLY A 71 -4.82 -14.66 -8.39
N GLY A 72 -5.62 -15.35 -7.57
CA GLY A 72 -6.09 -16.71 -7.87
C GLY A 72 -5.17 -17.84 -7.41
N GLY A 73 -4.31 -17.59 -6.42
CA GLY A 73 -3.60 -18.64 -5.69
C GLY A 73 -4.54 -19.63 -5.00
N LYS A 74 -3.99 -20.76 -4.53
CA LYS A 74 -4.77 -21.76 -3.79
C LYS A 74 -5.23 -21.18 -2.45
N GLY A 75 -6.54 -21.29 -2.14
CA GLY A 75 -7.10 -20.89 -0.85
C GLY A 75 -8.17 -19.81 -0.96
N VAL A 76 -8.38 -19.05 0.11
CA VAL A 76 -9.35 -17.95 0.16
C VAL A 76 -8.80 -16.76 -0.64
N PRO A 77 -9.56 -16.19 -1.59
CA PRO A 77 -9.08 -15.07 -2.40
C PRO A 77 -8.92 -13.79 -1.57
N LEU A 78 -7.79 -13.11 -1.74
CA LEU A 78 -7.58 -11.75 -1.27
C LEU A 78 -8.13 -10.77 -2.32
N LEU A 79 -9.13 -9.98 -1.93
CA LEU A 79 -9.63 -8.86 -2.72
C LEU A 79 -9.15 -7.56 -2.10
N VAL A 80 -8.74 -6.61 -2.94
CA VAL A 80 -8.23 -5.31 -2.51
C VAL A 80 -9.05 -4.19 -3.10
N SER A 81 -9.08 -3.05 -2.40
CA SER A 81 -9.62 -1.80 -2.93
C SER A 81 -8.46 -0.84 -3.19
N VAL A 82 -8.45 -0.20 -4.36
CA VAL A 82 -7.46 0.83 -4.71
C VAL A 82 -8.13 2.19 -4.66
N ARG A 83 -7.57 3.12 -3.89
CA ARG A 83 -8.16 4.45 -3.66
C ARG A 83 -7.05 5.51 -3.78
N SER A 84 -7.25 6.52 -4.62
CA SER A 84 -6.40 7.72 -4.60
C SER A 84 -6.57 8.46 -3.28
N GLY A 85 -5.52 9.11 -2.76
CA GLY A 85 -5.55 9.72 -1.44
C GLY A 85 -4.40 10.66 -1.16
#